data_AF-A0A0M2VBR2-F1
#
_entry.id   AF-A0A0M2VBR2-F1
#
_cell.length_a   1.000
_cell.length_b   1.000
_cell.length_c   1.000
_cell.angle_alpha   90.00
_cell.angle_beta   90.00
_cell.angle_gamma   90.00
#
_symmetry.space_group_name_H-M   'P 1'
#
loop_
_entity.id
_entity.type
_entity.pdbx_description
1 polymer ?
#
loop_
_entity_poly.entity_id
_entity_poly.type
_entity_poly.pdbx_seq_one_letter_code
_entity_poly.pdbx_strand_id
1 'polypeptide(L)'
;MIIIRCFCLLFFLGFSQVVSASVFKCTAADGSVVFQGAACISGNEARIDMLFGEQTINEPMALLNGSWCELGKSKVLGGTVYRDEALSRTWIFDKHEMTQHIQQGQRQDTFNYNIRQRTGQFVIDHPAFGSGQVNWHVRRHTEQELVIAAYGSFTHLTAGECDITVVSTKN
;
A
#
# COMPACT_ATOMS: atom_id res chain seq x y z
N MET A 1 19.02 -36.33 -33.85
CA MET A 1 19.84 -35.15 -33.48
C MET A 1 18.96 -34.05 -32.88
N ILE A 2 18.17 -34.38 -31.84
CA ILE A 2 17.19 -33.48 -31.19
C ILE A 2 17.74 -32.93 -29.85
N ILE A 3 18.64 -33.69 -29.21
CA ILE A 3 19.25 -33.35 -27.91
C ILE A 3 20.08 -32.06 -27.97
N ILE A 4 20.76 -31.79 -29.10
CA ILE A 4 21.57 -30.58 -29.31
C ILE A 4 20.68 -29.33 -29.40
N ARG A 5 19.47 -29.44 -29.99
CA ARG A 5 18.54 -28.31 -30.11
C ARG A 5 17.92 -27.91 -28.76
N CYS A 6 17.68 -28.87 -27.86
CA CYS A 6 17.21 -28.57 -26.51
C CYS A 6 18.28 -27.88 -25.65
N PHE A 7 19.56 -28.23 -25.83
CA PHE A 7 20.66 -27.58 -25.09
C PHE A 7 20.85 -26.11 -25.47
N CYS A 8 20.62 -25.73 -26.73
CA CYS A 8 20.68 -24.33 -27.15
C CYS A 8 19.53 -23.48 -26.57
N LEU A 9 18.33 -24.04 -26.41
CA LEU A 9 17.18 -23.31 -25.84
C LEU A 9 17.32 -23.06 -24.33
N LEU A 10 17.96 -23.97 -23.60
CA LEU A 10 18.25 -23.81 -22.17
C LEU A 10 19.32 -22.74 -21.88
N PHE A 11 20.25 -22.49 -22.81
CA PHE A 11 21.31 -21.51 -22.61
C PHE A 11 20.82 -20.05 -22.68
N PHE A 12 19.71 -19.78 -23.37
CA PHE A 12 19.15 -18.42 -23.49
C PHE A 12 18.29 -18.00 -22.29
N LEU A 13 17.84 -18.93 -21.45
CA LEU A 13 17.04 -18.61 -20.24
C LEU A 13 17.89 -18.21 -19.02
N GLY A 14 19.22 -18.33 -19.10
CA GLY A 14 20.14 -18.07 -17.99
C GLY A 14 20.73 -16.66 -17.93
N PHE A 15 20.50 -15.81 -18.94
CA PHE A 15 21.07 -14.46 -19.01
C PHE A 15 20.00 -13.40 -18.73
N SER A 16 19.48 -13.38 -17.50
CA SER A 16 18.89 -12.16 -16.95
C SER A 16 20.03 -11.14 -16.86
N GLN A 17 20.11 -10.21 -17.81
CA GLN A 17 21.09 -9.14 -17.76
C GLN A 17 20.80 -8.27 -16.54
N VAL A 18 21.61 -8.42 -15.50
CA VAL A 18 21.61 -7.48 -14.38
C VAL A 18 22.08 -6.15 -14.95
N VAL A 19 21.14 -5.24 -15.19
CA VAL A 19 21.46 -3.88 -15.61
C VAL A 19 22.11 -3.18 -14.42
N SER A 20 23.44 -3.12 -14.42
CA SER A 20 24.22 -2.36 -13.45
C SER A 20 24.20 -0.90 -13.88
N ALA A 21 23.60 -0.04 -13.07
CA ALA A 21 23.73 1.41 -13.21
C ALA A 21 24.69 1.92 -12.13
N SER A 22 25.78 2.57 -12.55
CA SER A 22 26.68 3.24 -11.61
C SER A 22 26.12 4.61 -11.28
N VAL A 23 25.85 4.86 -9.99
CA VAL A 23 25.44 6.18 -9.51
C VAL A 23 26.51 6.72 -8.58
N PHE A 24 26.90 7.96 -8.82
CA PHE A 24 27.94 8.65 -8.08
C PHE A 24 27.30 9.65 -7.14
N LYS A 25 27.71 9.61 -5.87
CA LYS A 25 27.39 10.65 -4.89
C LYS A 25 28.48 11.72 -4.96
N CYS A 26 28.11 12.92 -5.39
CA CYS A 26 29.00 14.07 -5.46
C CYS A 26 28.67 15.04 -4.35
N THR A 27 29.67 15.39 -3.54
CA THR A 27 29.52 16.42 -2.48
C THR A 27 30.31 17.66 -2.90
N ALA A 28 29.63 18.77 -3.10
CA ALA A 28 30.25 20.05 -3.46
C ALA A 28 30.87 20.73 -2.23
N ALA A 29 31.69 21.76 -2.46
CA ALA A 29 32.42 22.49 -1.41
C ALA A 29 31.49 23.24 -0.44
N ASP A 30 30.27 23.56 -0.86
CA ASP A 30 29.21 24.15 -0.03
C ASP A 30 28.44 23.12 0.81
N GLY A 31 28.79 21.83 0.70
CA GLY A 31 28.14 20.73 1.41
C GLY A 31 26.90 20.17 0.71
N SER A 32 26.51 20.70 -0.46
CA SER A 32 25.41 20.14 -1.25
C SER A 32 25.77 18.75 -1.79
N VAL A 33 24.79 17.85 -1.78
CA VAL A 33 24.95 16.44 -2.20
C VAL A 33 24.05 16.18 -3.40
N VAL A 34 24.64 15.68 -4.49
CA VAL A 34 23.95 15.33 -5.73
C VAL A 34 24.25 13.88 -6.09
N PHE A 35 23.25 13.15 -6.58
CA PHE A 35 23.40 11.80 -7.13
C PHE A 35 23.26 11.86 -8.64
N GLN A 36 24.24 11.33 -9.38
CA GLN A 36 24.27 11.42 -10.83
C GLN A 36 24.82 10.14 -11.47
N GLY A 37 24.42 9.86 -12.71
CA GLY A 37 24.83 8.66 -13.46
C GLY A 37 26.23 8.72 -14.09
N ALA A 38 27.00 9.78 -13.82
CA ALA A 38 28.36 9.98 -14.32
C ALA A 38 29.29 10.40 -13.17
N ALA A 39 30.59 10.12 -13.31
CA ALA A 39 31.61 10.46 -12.31
C ALA A 39 31.57 11.94 -11.91
N CYS A 40 31.98 12.25 -10.68
CA CYS A 40 31.93 13.61 -10.17
C CYS A 40 32.92 14.50 -10.91
N ILE A 41 32.44 15.62 -11.45
CA ILE A 41 33.29 16.60 -12.17
C ILE A 41 34.28 17.27 -11.20
N SER A 42 33.89 17.42 -9.92
CA SER A 42 34.71 17.97 -8.83
C SER A 42 34.13 17.58 -7.47
N GLY A 43 34.95 17.49 -6.42
CA GLY A 43 34.54 17.18 -5.05
C GLY A 43 34.89 15.75 -4.62
N ASN A 44 34.44 15.34 -3.43
CA ASN A 44 34.65 13.98 -2.94
C ASN A 44 33.66 13.02 -3.63
N GLU A 45 34.20 11.99 -4.28
CA GLU A 45 33.43 10.97 -5.00
C GLU A 45 33.24 9.71 -4.14
N ALA A 46 32.00 9.20 -4.10
CA ALA A 46 31.72 7.84 -3.69
C ALA A 46 30.87 7.16 -4.77
N ARG A 47 31.40 6.07 -5.35
CA ARG A 47 30.68 5.22 -6.29
C ARG A 47 29.72 4.32 -5.52
N ILE A 48 28.45 4.32 -5.92
CA ILE A 48 27.42 3.45 -5.38
C ILE A 48 27.00 2.50 -6.50
N ASP A 49 27.32 1.23 -6.34
CA ASP A 49 26.80 0.18 -7.21
C ASP A 49 25.39 -0.18 -6.71
N MET A 50 24.36 0.33 -7.41
CA MET A 50 22.97 0.00 -7.10
C MET A 50 22.50 -1.17 -7.97
N LEU A 51 22.08 -2.25 -7.31
CA LEU A 51 21.41 -3.37 -7.96
C LEU A 51 19.91 -3.05 -8.02
N PHE A 52 19.43 -2.64 -9.19
CA PHE A 52 17.99 -2.50 -9.42
C PHE A 52 17.42 -3.86 -9.80
N GLY A 53 16.69 -4.49 -8.87
CA GLY A 53 15.81 -5.59 -9.22
C GLY A 53 14.69 -5.09 -10.14
N GLU A 54 14.22 -5.94 -11.04
CA GLU A 54 13.07 -5.66 -11.90
C GLU A 54 11.88 -5.25 -11.02
N GLN A 55 11.55 -3.96 -11.00
CA GLN A 55 10.34 -3.49 -10.33
C GLN A 55 9.19 -3.76 -11.28
N THR A 56 8.30 -4.67 -10.90
CA THR A 56 7.01 -4.81 -11.56
C THR A 56 6.35 -3.43 -11.59
N ILE A 57 6.19 -2.88 -12.80
CA ILE A 57 5.41 -1.67 -13.04
C ILE A 57 3.97 -2.05 -12.72
N ASN A 58 3.57 -1.89 -11.46
CA ASN A 58 2.20 -2.09 -11.06
C ASN A 58 1.38 -0.99 -11.74
N GLU A 59 0.29 -1.37 -12.41
CA GLU A 59 -0.67 -0.41 -12.94
C GLU A 59 -1.05 0.59 -11.85
N PRO A 60 -1.26 1.87 -12.20
CA PRO A 60 -1.64 2.88 -11.24
C PRO A 60 -2.88 2.42 -10.48
N MET A 61 -2.68 2.16 -9.19
CA MET A 61 -3.72 1.64 -8.30
C MET A 61 -4.96 2.53 -8.36
N ALA A 62 -6.11 1.93 -8.66
CA ALA A 62 -7.37 2.65 -8.74
C ALA A 62 -7.70 3.34 -7.41
N LEU A 63 -8.42 4.46 -7.49
CA LEU A 63 -8.99 5.10 -6.31
C LEU A 63 -9.93 4.13 -5.60
N LEU A 64 -9.97 4.21 -4.27
CA LEU A 64 -10.84 3.38 -3.46
C LEU A 64 -12.29 3.78 -3.70
N ASN A 65 -13.14 2.79 -3.87
CA ASN A 65 -14.58 2.94 -4.03
C ASN A 65 -15.29 1.73 -3.42
N GLY A 66 -16.56 1.91 -3.03
CA GLY A 66 -17.43 0.85 -2.55
C GLY A 66 -17.25 0.49 -1.08
N SER A 67 -17.93 -0.57 -0.68
CA SER A 67 -17.98 -1.06 0.71
C SER A 67 -16.95 -2.14 0.98
N TRP A 68 -16.35 -2.10 2.16
CA TRP A 68 -15.28 -2.97 2.60
C TRP A 68 -15.45 -3.37 4.07
N CYS A 69 -15.50 -4.66 4.37
CA CYS A 69 -15.62 -5.19 5.72
C CYS A 69 -14.24 -5.41 6.33
N GLU A 70 -14.02 -4.89 7.54
CA GLU A 70 -12.78 -5.10 8.30
C GLU A 70 -12.71 -6.54 8.83
N LEU A 71 -11.71 -7.28 8.35
CA LEU A 71 -11.39 -8.63 8.83
C LEU A 71 -10.56 -8.60 10.11
N GLY A 72 -9.75 -7.56 10.29
CA GLY A 72 -8.90 -7.37 11.45
C GLY A 72 -7.63 -6.59 11.14
N LYS A 73 -6.68 -6.65 12.08
CA LYS A 73 -5.42 -5.89 11.98
C LYS A 73 -4.19 -6.77 12.16
N SER A 74 -3.09 -6.41 11.50
CA SER A 74 -1.79 -7.02 11.72
C SER A 74 -0.71 -5.97 12.01
N LYS A 75 0.36 -6.37 12.69
CA LYS A 75 1.54 -5.51 12.94
C LYS A 75 2.49 -5.42 11.75
N VAL A 76 2.54 -6.48 10.93
CA VAL A 76 3.38 -6.57 9.74
C VAL A 76 2.53 -6.94 8.53
N LEU A 77 2.89 -6.43 7.36
CA LEU A 77 2.20 -6.74 6.11
C LEU A 77 2.27 -8.25 5.83
N GLY A 78 1.12 -8.88 5.57
CA GLY A 78 1.04 -10.34 5.38
C GLY A 78 1.26 -11.18 6.65
N GLY A 79 1.35 -10.55 7.83
CA GLY A 79 1.42 -11.26 9.11
C GLY A 79 0.07 -11.74 9.61
N THR A 80 0.06 -12.36 10.79
CA THR A 80 -1.15 -12.82 11.46
C THR A 80 -2.15 -11.67 11.65
N VAL A 81 -3.37 -11.89 11.18
CA VAL A 81 -4.49 -10.95 11.33
C VAL A 81 -5.23 -11.27 12.61
N TYR A 82 -5.35 -10.26 13.48
CA TYR A 82 -6.11 -10.34 14.73
C TYR A 82 -7.46 -9.66 14.52
N ARG A 83 -8.53 -10.41 14.76
CA ARG A 83 -9.91 -9.93 14.67
C ARG A 83 -10.43 -9.56 16.05
N ASP A 84 -11.15 -8.45 16.13
CA ASP A 84 -11.98 -8.13 17.29
C ASP A 84 -13.38 -8.70 17.03
N GLU A 85 -13.76 -9.77 17.73
CA GLU A 85 -15.05 -10.45 17.51
C GLU A 85 -16.23 -9.67 18.10
N ALA A 86 -15.97 -8.71 19.00
CA ALA A 86 -17.02 -7.90 19.62
C ALA A 86 -17.42 -6.70 18.76
N LEU A 87 -16.70 -6.45 17.67
CA LEU A 87 -16.77 -5.22 16.90
C LEU A 87 -16.69 -5.52 15.40
N SER A 88 -17.72 -5.12 14.64
CA SER A 88 -17.64 -5.12 13.18
C SER A 88 -17.49 -3.69 12.67
N ARG A 89 -16.71 -3.52 11.60
CA ARG A 89 -16.49 -2.22 10.97
C ARG A 89 -16.60 -2.34 9.46
N THR A 90 -17.58 -1.66 8.89
CA THR A 90 -17.70 -1.48 7.43
C THR A 90 -17.14 -0.12 7.06
N TRP A 91 -16.24 -0.10 6.10
CA TRP A 91 -15.65 1.10 5.50
C TRP A 91 -16.23 1.30 4.11
N ILE A 92 -16.82 2.47 3.85
CA ILE A 92 -17.40 2.81 2.55
C ILE A 92 -16.59 3.97 1.99
N PHE A 93 -15.96 3.77 0.84
CA PHE A 93 -15.18 4.79 0.17
C PHE A 93 -15.93 5.38 -1.01
N ASP A 94 -15.88 6.70 -1.14
CA ASP A 94 -16.22 7.45 -2.34
C ASP A 94 -15.06 8.41 -2.66
N LYS A 95 -15.15 9.14 -3.77
CA LYS A 95 -14.09 10.01 -4.30
C LYS A 95 -13.58 11.04 -3.30
N HIS A 96 -14.47 11.58 -2.46
CA HIS A 96 -14.17 12.69 -1.54
C HIS A 96 -14.59 12.42 -0.09
N GLU A 97 -15.21 11.27 0.17
CA GLU A 97 -15.74 10.92 1.49
C GLU A 97 -15.41 9.46 1.81
N MET A 98 -15.26 9.18 3.09
CA MET A 98 -15.25 7.83 3.63
C MET A 98 -16.19 7.77 4.84
N THR A 99 -17.06 6.78 4.84
CA THR A 99 -17.97 6.50 5.95
C THR A 99 -17.53 5.22 6.64
N GLN A 100 -17.49 5.24 7.98
CA GLN A 100 -17.34 4.05 8.79
C GLN A 100 -18.64 3.75 9.53
N HIS A 101 -19.17 2.55 9.34
CA HIS A 101 -20.18 1.98 10.21
C HIS A 101 -19.50 1.05 11.20
N ILE A 102 -19.70 1.31 12.49
CA ILE A 102 -19.13 0.51 13.58
C ILE A 102 -20.29 -0.09 14.36
N GLN A 103 -20.32 -1.41 14.50
CA GLN A 103 -21.31 -2.10 15.32
C GLN A 103 -20.62 -2.84 16.47
N GLN A 104 -21.11 -2.59 17.68
CA GLN A 104 -20.65 -3.24 18.91
C GLN A 104 -21.86 -3.70 19.72
N GLY A 105 -22.18 -4.99 19.65
CA GLY A 105 -23.42 -5.52 20.20
C GLY A 105 -24.65 -4.85 19.56
N GLN A 106 -25.46 -4.17 20.38
CA GLN A 106 -26.66 -3.43 19.93
C GLN A 106 -26.38 -1.98 19.53
N ARG A 107 -25.17 -1.48 19.79
CA ARG A 107 -24.81 -0.11 19.45
C ARG A 107 -24.29 -0.05 18.01
N GLN A 108 -24.79 0.92 17.26
CA GLN A 108 -24.32 1.24 15.92
C GLN A 108 -23.94 2.72 15.86
N ASP A 109 -22.69 2.99 15.49
CA ASP A 109 -22.17 4.33 15.27
C ASP A 109 -21.82 4.50 13.79
N THR A 110 -21.99 5.72 13.28
CA THR A 110 -21.60 6.09 11.91
C THR A 110 -20.71 7.32 11.96
N PHE A 111 -19.56 7.24 11.29
CA PHE A 111 -18.60 8.33 11.20
C PHE A 111 -18.34 8.68 9.75
N ASN A 112 -18.51 9.95 9.39
CA ASN A 112 -18.23 10.45 8.05
C ASN A 112 -16.95 11.29 8.07
N TYR A 113 -16.10 11.04 7.09
CA TYR A 113 -14.79 11.66 6.97
C TYR A 113 -14.62 12.23 5.57
N ASN A 114 -14.29 13.52 5.49
CA ASN A 114 -13.79 14.08 4.24
C ASN A 114 -12.42 13.47 3.95
N ILE A 115 -12.23 12.98 2.72
CA ILE A 115 -10.97 12.40 2.29
C ILE A 115 -10.45 13.02 1.00
N ARG A 116 -9.12 13.03 0.88
CA ARG A 116 -8.42 13.35 -0.37
C ARG A 116 -7.63 12.13 -0.82
N GLN A 117 -8.12 11.47 -1.87
CA GLN A 117 -7.47 10.30 -2.44
C GLN A 117 -6.38 10.68 -3.46
N ARG A 118 -5.32 9.87 -3.50
CA ARG A 118 -4.31 9.82 -4.56
C ARG A 118 -3.98 8.35 -4.84
N THR A 119 -3.36 8.05 -5.97
CA THR A 119 -2.92 6.68 -6.27
C THR A 119 -2.09 6.11 -5.11
N GLY A 120 -2.56 5.01 -4.52
CA GLY A 120 -1.90 4.31 -3.41
C GLY A 120 -2.01 4.95 -2.03
N GLN A 121 -2.79 6.02 -1.84
CA GLN A 121 -2.97 6.64 -0.52
C GLN A 121 -4.23 7.50 -0.42
N PHE A 122 -4.70 7.75 0.80
CA PHE A 122 -5.72 8.75 1.07
C PHE A 122 -5.46 9.47 2.38
N VAL A 123 -5.90 10.72 2.46
CA VAL A 123 -5.77 11.54 3.66
C VAL A 123 -7.16 11.78 4.24
N ILE A 124 -7.34 11.51 5.53
CA ILE A 124 -8.53 11.93 6.28
C ILE A 124 -8.28 13.31 6.90
N ASP A 125 -9.19 14.23 6.64
CA ASP A 125 -9.23 15.55 7.25
C ASP A 125 -10.30 15.55 8.36
N HIS A 126 -9.91 15.40 9.64
CA HIS A 126 -10.88 15.33 10.74
C HIS A 126 -10.49 16.16 11.97
N PRO A 127 -11.38 17.04 12.50
CA PRO A 127 -11.07 17.94 13.61
C PRO A 127 -10.65 17.25 14.92
N ALA A 128 -11.12 16.03 15.19
CA ALA A 128 -10.73 15.27 16.38
C ALA A 128 -9.24 14.90 16.40
N PHE A 129 -8.53 15.05 15.28
CA PHE A 129 -7.07 14.94 15.23
C PHE A 129 -6.37 16.29 15.46
N GLY A 130 -7.08 17.30 15.99
CA GLY A 130 -6.52 18.60 16.39
C GLY A 130 -5.97 19.41 15.22
N SER A 131 -6.74 19.55 14.13
CA SER A 131 -6.29 19.99 12.79
C SER A 131 -5.35 19.03 12.06
N GLY A 132 -5.10 17.85 12.64
CA GLY A 132 -4.26 16.80 12.08
C GLY A 132 -4.87 16.12 10.86
N GLN A 133 -4.00 15.86 9.88
CA GLN A 133 -4.27 15.03 8.73
C GLN A 133 -3.73 13.63 9.00
N VAL A 134 -4.51 12.60 8.70
CA VAL A 134 -4.06 11.21 8.83
C VAL A 134 -3.87 10.64 7.45
N ASN A 135 -2.62 10.35 7.09
CA ASN A 135 -2.31 9.70 5.83
C ASN A 135 -2.38 8.17 5.97
N TRP A 136 -3.14 7.56 5.08
CA TRP A 136 -3.30 6.12 4.96
C TRP A 136 -2.69 5.65 3.65
N HIS A 137 -1.88 4.59 3.72
CA HIS A 137 -1.28 3.98 2.55
C HIS A 137 -2.05 2.74 2.13
N VAL A 138 -2.39 2.64 0.85
CA VAL A 138 -2.96 1.42 0.27
C VAL A 138 -1.81 0.50 -0.13
N ARG A 139 -1.75 -0.67 0.50
CA ARG A 139 -0.68 -1.67 0.31
C ARG A 139 -1.08 -2.79 -0.63
N ARG A 140 -2.38 -3.05 -0.72
CA ARG A 140 -2.98 -4.00 -1.67
C ARG A 140 -4.40 -3.56 -1.98
N HIS A 141 -4.79 -3.64 -3.24
CA HIS A 141 -6.14 -3.34 -3.72
C HIS A 141 -6.43 -4.27 -4.89
N THR A 142 -7.30 -5.24 -4.66
CA THR A 142 -7.87 -6.15 -5.68
C THR A 142 -9.39 -6.08 -5.59
N GLU A 143 -10.12 -6.83 -6.41
CA GLU A 143 -11.59 -6.88 -6.34
C GLU A 143 -12.13 -7.42 -5.00
N GLN A 144 -11.35 -8.24 -4.28
CA GLN A 144 -11.78 -8.87 -3.04
C GLN A 144 -10.99 -8.42 -1.81
N GLU A 145 -9.76 -7.92 -1.99
CA GLU A 145 -8.85 -7.62 -0.88
C GLU A 145 -8.38 -6.17 -0.90
N LEU A 146 -8.51 -5.50 0.23
CA LEU A 146 -7.95 -4.18 0.47
C LEU A 146 -7.11 -4.23 1.76
N VAL A 147 -5.86 -3.82 1.67
CA VAL A 147 -4.98 -3.67 2.83
C VAL A 147 -4.52 -2.23 2.92
N ILE A 148 -4.91 -1.54 4.00
CA ILE A 148 -4.55 -0.15 4.25
C ILE A 148 -3.67 -0.05 5.50
N ALA A 149 -2.78 0.93 5.55
CA ALA A 149 -1.83 1.08 6.64
C ALA A 149 -1.82 2.52 7.19
N ALA A 150 -1.94 2.61 8.52
CA ALA A 150 -1.75 3.84 9.29
C ALA A 150 -1.28 3.48 10.71
N TYR A 151 -0.62 4.43 11.38
CA TYR A 151 -0.16 4.31 12.76
C TYR A 151 0.66 3.05 13.09
N GLY A 152 1.46 2.57 12.14
CA GLY A 152 2.32 1.39 12.33
C GLY A 152 1.56 0.06 12.34
N SER A 153 0.32 0.02 11.86
CA SER A 153 -0.47 -1.21 11.72
C SER A 153 -1.12 -1.31 10.33
N PHE A 154 -1.57 -2.51 9.99
CA PHE A 154 -2.25 -2.82 8.74
C PHE A 154 -3.68 -3.24 9.05
N THR A 155 -4.66 -2.61 8.42
CA THR A 155 -6.07 -3.03 8.45
C THR A 155 -6.34 -3.86 7.20
N HIS A 156 -6.87 -5.05 7.41
CA HIS A 156 -7.22 -6.00 6.34
C HIS A 156 -8.72 -5.96 6.11
N LEU A 157 -9.12 -5.78 4.86
CA LEU A 157 -10.48 -5.54 4.45
C LEU A 157 -10.84 -6.50 3.31
N THR A 158 -12.08 -7.00 3.33
CA THR A 158 -12.68 -7.72 2.21
C THR A 158 -13.76 -6.88 1.57
N ALA A 159 -13.99 -7.02 0.26
CA ALA A 159 -15.07 -6.33 -0.41
C ALA A 159 -16.44 -6.74 0.18
N GLY A 160 -17.36 -5.76 0.30
CA GLY A 160 -18.70 -5.92 0.87
C GLY A 160 -18.88 -5.27 2.25
N GLU A 161 -20.08 -5.37 2.78
CA GLU A 161 -20.39 -4.94 4.15
C GLU A 161 -20.11 -6.07 5.14
N CYS A 162 -19.75 -5.74 6.38
CA CYS A 162 -19.72 -6.77 7.42
C CYS A 162 -21.14 -7.23 7.71
N ASP A 163 -21.39 -8.54 7.83
CA ASP A 163 -22.70 -9.10 8.15
C ASP A 163 -23.29 -8.41 9.40
N ILE A 164 -24.20 -7.46 9.15
CA ILE A 164 -24.96 -6.74 10.16
C ILE A 164 -26.13 -7.67 10.47
N THR A 165 -26.07 -8.42 11.57
CA THR A 165 -27.29 -9.08 12.06
C THR A 165 -28.26 -7.99 12.49
N VAL A 166 -29.10 -7.55 11.55
CA VAL A 166 -30.30 -6.77 11.85
C VAL A 166 -31.16 -7.69 12.70
N VAL A 167 -31.14 -7.50 14.01
CA VAL A 167 -32.13 -8.10 14.90
C VAL A 167 -33.45 -7.49 14.48
N SER A 168 -34.15 -8.18 13.58
CA SER A 168 -35.51 -7.87 13.17
C SER A 168 -36.36 -7.78 14.43
N THR A 169 -36.82 -6.58 14.75
CA THR A 169 -37.99 -6.35 15.60
C THR A 169 -39.17 -7.05 14.94
N LYS A 170 -39.49 -8.26 15.41
CA LYS A 170 -40.84 -8.78 15.31
C LYS A 170 -41.58 -8.41 16.59
N ASN A 171 -42.55 -7.52 16.42
CA ASN A 171 -43.67 -7.31 17.33
C ASN A 171 -44.42 -8.62 17.59
#